data_AF-A0A3B4WMC9-F1
#
_entry.id   AF-A0A3B4WMC9-F1
#
_cell.length_a   1.000
_cell.length_b   1.000
_cell.length_c   1.000
_cell.angle_alpha   90.00
_cell.angle_beta   90.00
_cell.angle_gamma   90.00
#
_symmetry.space_group_name_H-M   'P 1'
#
loop_
_entity.id
_entity.type
_entity.pdbx_description
1 polymer ?
#
loop_
_entity_poly.entity_id
_entity_poly.type
_entity_poly.pdbx_seq_one_letter_code
_entity_poly.pdbx_strand_id
1 'polypeptide(L)' 'MSGLWWEELCTAVVRFRFIKHPEYLRLGAKLLFREGVTKGIGHVSRLFYSSAAPPSLGYFGGFISRWV' A
#
# COMPACT_ATOMS: atom_id res chain seq x y z
N MET A 1 -33.06 6.76 -22.00
CA MET A 1 -33.42 5.44 -21.46
C MET A 1 -32.72 4.43 -22.35
N SER A 2 -31.59 3.81 -22.05
CA SER A 2 -31.02 3.19 -20.86
C SER A 2 -29.48 3.13 -21.07
N GLY A 3 -28.67 3.31 -20.02
CA GLY A 3 -27.21 3.19 -20.23
C GLY A 3 -26.29 3.56 -19.06
N LEU A 4 -26.81 4.13 -17.96
CA LEU A 4 -25.96 4.67 -16.89
C LEU A 4 -26.08 3.92 -15.55
N TRP A 5 -26.32 2.61 -15.56
CA TRP A 5 -26.60 1.86 -14.31
C TRP A 5 -25.87 0.53 -14.16
N TRP A 6 -24.65 0.39 -14.71
CA TRP A 6 -23.79 -0.78 -14.42
C TRP A 6 -22.30 -0.49 -14.18
N GLU A 7 -21.82 0.75 -14.28
CA GLU A 7 -20.36 1.01 -14.30
C GLU A 7 -19.72 1.43 -12.96
N GLU A 8 -20.47 1.64 -11.86
CA GLU A 8 -19.91 2.42 -10.73
C GLU A 8 -19.77 1.78 -9.34
N LEU A 9 -20.22 0.55 -9.04
CA LEU A 9 -20.45 0.18 -7.61
C LEU A 9 -19.68 -0.99 -7.01
N CYS A 10 -18.47 -1.31 -7.50
CA CYS A 10 -17.60 -2.25 -6.80
C CYS A 10 -16.22 -1.66 -6.51
N THR A 11 -16.17 -0.47 -5.87
CA THR A 11 -14.91 0.09 -5.37
C THR A 11 -14.56 -0.54 -4.03
N ALA A 12 -13.36 -1.12 -3.91
CA ALA A 12 -12.83 -1.65 -2.66
C ALA A 12 -11.47 -1.05 -2.35
N VAL A 13 -11.18 -0.83 -1.07
CA VAL A 13 -9.85 -0.42 -0.61
C VAL A 13 -9.09 -1.66 -0.17
N VAL A 14 -7.93 -1.88 -0.79
CA VAL A 14 -7.08 -3.06 -0.57
C VAL A 14 -5.67 -2.62 -0.22
N ARG A 15 -4.99 -3.38 0.64
CA ARG A 15 -3.60 -3.15 1.04
C ARG A 15 -2.76 -4.31 0.58
N PHE A 16 -1.72 -4.00 -0.20
CA PHE A 16 -0.74 -4.99 -0.67
C PHE A 16 0.58 -4.80 0.04
N ARG A 17 1.34 -5.90 0.14
CA ARG A 17 2.75 -5.90 0.52
C ARG A 17 3.53 -6.54 -0.62
N PHE A 18 4.67 -5.95 -0.96
CA PHE A 18 5.62 -6.58 -1.87
C PHE A 18 6.12 -7.90 -1.30
N ILE A 19 6.00 -8.98 -2.07
CA ILE A 19 6.48 -10.31 -1.67
C ILE A 19 8.00 -10.40 -1.78
N LYS A 20 8.56 -9.83 -2.87
CA LYS A 20 10.00 -9.89 -3.18
C LYS A 20 10.64 -8.52 -2.92
N HIS A 21 10.93 -7.78 -3.98
CA HIS A 21 11.55 -6.46 -3.90
C HIS A 21 10.49 -5.38 -4.13
N PRO A 22 10.53 -4.28 -3.36
CA PRO A 22 9.69 -3.13 -3.63
C PRO A 22 10.11 -2.50 -4.96
N GLU A 23 9.14 -2.27 -5.83
CA GLU A 23 9.32 -1.52 -7.07
C GLU A 23 8.90 -0.06 -6.88
N TYR A 24 9.33 0.81 -7.80
CA TYR A 24 8.97 2.21 -7.76
C TYR A 24 7.46 2.39 -7.97
N LEU A 25 6.78 2.89 -6.93
CA LEU A 25 5.34 3.19 -6.94
C LEU A 25 5.12 4.68 -6.67
N ARG A 26 4.15 5.26 -7.37
CA ARG A 26 3.71 6.65 -7.19
C ARG A 26 2.25 6.68 -6.75
N LEU A 27 1.90 7.64 -5.91
CA LEU A 27 0.49 7.94 -5.61
C LEU A 27 -0.28 8.24 -6.91
N GLY A 28 -1.50 7.73 -7.00
CA GLY A 28 -2.35 7.84 -8.19
C GLY A 28 -1.99 6.90 -9.35
N ALA A 29 -0.87 6.18 -9.28
CA ALA A 29 -0.49 5.21 -10.31
C ALA A 29 -1.60 4.17 -10.50
N LYS A 30 -1.87 3.82 -11.77
CA LYS A 30 -2.88 2.83 -12.14
C LYS A 30 -2.28 1.44 -11.99
N LEU A 31 -2.95 0.59 -11.24
CA LEU A 31 -2.57 -0.80 -11.03
C LEU A 31 -3.61 -1.73 -11.66
N LEU A 32 -3.12 -2.76 -12.35
CA LEU A 32 -3.92 -3.87 -12.86
C LEU A 32 -3.74 -5.06 -11.93
N PHE A 33 -4.82 -5.44 -11.25
CA PHE A 33 -4.87 -6.65 -10.44
C PHE A 33 -5.20 -7.84 -11.33
N ARG A 34 -4.38 -8.89 -11.25
CA ARG A 34 -4.60 -10.17 -11.94
C ARG A 34 -4.66 -11.27 -10.90
N GLU A 35 -5.85 -11.84 -10.73
CA GLU A 35 -6.05 -13.10 -10.00
C GLU A 35 -6.74 -14.05 -10.98
N GLY A 36 -5.97 -14.94 -11.61
CA GLY A 36 -6.45 -15.77 -12.72
C GLY A 36 -7.09 -14.94 -13.85
N VAL A 37 -8.35 -15.26 -14.16
CA VAL A 37 -9.16 -14.58 -15.19
C VAL A 37 -9.72 -13.23 -14.75
N THR A 38 -9.83 -12.99 -13.44
CA THR A 38 -10.35 -11.74 -12.90
C THR A 38 -9.35 -10.62 -13.14
N LYS A 39 -9.87 -9.47 -13.59
CA LYS A 39 -9.11 -8.25 -13.84
C LYS A 39 -9.75 -7.14 -13.05
N GLY A 40 -9.00 -6.54 -12.13
CA GLY A 40 -9.40 -5.34 -11.40
C GLY A 40 -8.49 -4.19 -11.81
N ILE A 41 -9.05 -3.00 -11.94
CA ILE A 41 -8.27 -1.78 -12.17
C ILE A 41 -8.45 -0.89 -10.94
N GLY A 42 -7.35 -0.40 -10.38
CA GLY A 42 -7.39 0.54 -9.27
C GLY A 42 -6.28 1.57 -9.31
N HIS A 43 -6.33 2.52 -8.40
CA HIS A 43 -5.33 3.57 -8.23
C HIS A 43 -4.67 3.47 -6.87
N VAL A 44 -3.36 3.78 -6.80
CA VAL A 44 -2.64 3.83 -5.53
C VAL A 44 -3.10 5.02 -4.71
N SER A 45 -3.79 4.76 -3.60
CA SER A 45 -4.29 5.81 -2.70
C SER A 45 -3.28 6.20 -1.62
N ARG A 46 -2.48 5.25 -1.11
CA ARG A 46 -1.50 5.47 -0.03
C ARG A 46 -0.29 4.55 -0.18
N LEU A 47 0.88 5.05 0.19
CA LEU A 47 2.13 4.28 0.28
C LEU A 47 2.51 4.08 1.75
N PHE A 48 2.93 2.87 2.11
CA PHE A 48 3.39 2.54 3.46
C PHE A 48 4.84 2.07 3.38
N TYR A 49 5.76 2.83 3.97
CA TYR A 49 7.14 2.42 4.12
C TYR A 49 7.24 1.54 5.36
N SER A 50 7.75 0.31 5.19
CA SER A 50 8.01 -0.57 6.33
C SER A 50 9.15 0.03 7.15
N SER A 51 8.81 0.74 8.22
CA SER A 51 9.75 1.01 9.31
C SER A 51 10.02 -0.32 10.01
N ALA A 52 10.84 -1.17 9.38
CA ALA A 52 11.50 -2.21 10.15
C ALA A 52 12.30 -1.45 11.20
N ALA A 53 11.77 -1.40 12.43
CA ALA A 53 12.57 -0.99 13.56
C ALA A 53 13.86 -1.81 13.47
N PRO A 54 15.04 -1.19 13.56
CA PRO A 54 16.27 -1.97 13.64
C PRO A 54 16.04 -3.02 14.72
N PRO A 55 16.40 -4.31 14.48
CA PRO A 55 16.27 -5.32 15.51
C PRO A 55 16.91 -4.71 16.74
N SER A 56 16.11 -4.55 17.80
CA SER A 56 16.53 -3.94 19.05
C SER A 56 17.66 -4.81 19.57
N LEU A 57 18.87 -4.49 19.13
CA LEU A 57 20.10 -4.90 19.75
C LEU A 57 19.97 -4.29 21.12
N GLY A 58 19.60 -5.15 22.07
CA GLY A 58 19.76 -4.86 23.48
C GLY A 58 21.20 -4.43 23.67
N TYR A 59 21.42 -3.13 23.75
CA TYR A 59 22.61 -2.56 24.33
C TYR A 59 22.19 -1.38 25.19
N PHE A 60 22.50 -1.60 26.45
CA PHE A 60 22.45 -0.70 27.58
C PHE A 60 23.07 0.67 27.29
N GLY A 61 22.57 1.68 28.00
CA GLY A 61 23.26 2.95 28.17
C GLY A 61 22.29 4.09 27.97
N GLY A 62 22.03 4.83 29.04
CA GLY A 62 21.12 5.95 29.01
C GLY A 62 21.58 7.08 28.09
N PHE A 63 20.92 8.21 28.33
CA PHE A 63 21.16 9.55 27.81
C PHE A 63 20.17 10.07 26.74
N ILE A 64 19.24 10.85 27.33
CA ILE A 64 18.69 12.16 26.96
C ILE A 64 17.60 12.31 25.90
N SER A 65 16.48 12.81 26.44
CA SER A 65 15.59 13.84 25.93
C SER A 65 14.79 13.49 24.67
N ARG A 66 13.54 13.06 24.95
CA ARG A 66 12.31 13.68 24.44
C ARG A 66 12.61 14.90 23.55
N TRP A 67 12.50 14.69 22.24
CA TRP A 67 12.41 15.80 21.29
C TRP A 67 11.05 16.48 21.46
N VAL A 68 11.11 17.81 21.42
CA VAL A 68 10.02 18.80 21.53
C VAL A 68 8.82 18.45 20.67
#